data_AF-A0A949AAR7-F1
#
_entry.id   AF-A0A949AAR7-F1
#
_cell.length_a   1.000
_cell.length_b   1.000
_cell.length_c   1.000
_cell.angle_alpha   90.00
_cell.angle_beta   90.00
_cell.angle_gamma   90.00
#
_symmetry.space_group_name_H-M   'P 1'
#
loop_
_entity.id
_entity.type
_entity.pdbx_description
1 polymer ?
#
loop_
_entity_poly.entity_id
_entity_poly.type
_entity_poly.pdbx_seq_one_letter_code
_entity_poly.pdbx_strand_id
1 'polypeptide(L)'
;MSRSMIVLVMLSGCLLIFGSMVQAADESVGQAIIGHWSIAPNEARTKGTLIFNDNGTYERIETGKDNGSYSVKGPYKINEKQHPCAIDLCVDKCGGAGSEWTTLFGILRFLDNGQLEIQFSSNSERPEAFPQKPDLGTYLLTRKAVKE
;
A
#
# COMPACT_ATOMS: atom_id res chain seq x y z
N MET A 1 52.45 11.72 19.05
CA MET A 1 52.25 10.30 19.39
C MET A 1 50.75 10.04 19.28
N SER A 2 50.17 9.25 18.38
CA SER A 2 50.59 8.02 17.74
C SER A 2 49.97 7.93 16.33
N ARG A 3 50.87 7.90 15.34
CA ARG A 3 50.88 7.22 14.03
C ARG A 3 49.57 6.90 13.30
N SER A 4 49.25 7.77 12.35
CA SER A 4 48.61 7.42 11.07
C SER A 4 49.38 6.32 10.36
N MET A 5 48.68 5.28 9.90
CA MET A 5 49.24 4.26 9.01
C MET A 5 48.40 4.23 7.73
N ILE A 6 48.82 5.06 6.77
CA ILE A 6 48.36 5.04 5.38
C ILE A 6 49.16 3.94 4.68
N VAL A 7 48.50 2.84 4.33
CA VAL A 7 49.07 1.85 3.43
C VAL A 7 48.77 2.30 2.00
N LEU A 8 49.76 2.94 1.38
CA LEU A 8 49.77 3.33 -0.02
C LEU A 8 50.28 2.14 -0.85
N VAL A 9 49.38 1.36 -1.44
CA VAL A 9 49.75 0.42 -2.52
C VAL A 9 49.49 1.13 -3.85
N MET A 10 50.58 1.67 -4.41
CA MET A 10 50.61 2.15 -5.80
C MET A 10 50.81 0.94 -6.72
N LEU A 11 49.75 0.50 -7.38
CA LEU A 11 49.82 -0.36 -8.55
C LEU A 11 49.00 0.27 -9.66
N SER A 12 49.71 0.52 -10.77
CA SER A 12 49.23 1.09 -12.01
C SER A 12 47.99 0.37 -12.53
N GLY A 13 46.91 1.12 -12.76
CA GLY A 13 45.65 0.58 -13.30
C GLY A 13 44.49 1.51 -12.97
N CYS A 14 44.11 2.34 -13.93
CA CYS A 14 42.93 3.19 -13.85
C CYS A 14 41.68 2.34 -13.56
N LEU A 15 41.07 2.51 -12.40
CA LEU A 15 39.65 2.25 -12.22
C LEU A 15 39.10 3.17 -11.13
N LEU A 16 38.57 4.32 -11.56
CA LEU A 16 37.68 5.13 -10.75
C LEU A 16 36.41 4.32 -10.50
N ILE A 17 36.35 3.59 -9.38
CA ILE A 17 35.08 3.06 -8.90
C ILE A 17 34.37 4.21 -8.21
N PHE A 18 33.76 5.10 -9.02
CA PHE A 18 32.59 5.85 -8.56
C PHE A 18 31.51 4.82 -8.30
N GLY A 19 31.52 4.25 -7.10
CA GLY A 19 30.37 3.55 -6.57
C GLY A 19 29.28 4.60 -6.41
N SER A 20 28.44 4.75 -7.42
CA SER A 20 27.17 5.43 -7.29
C SER A 20 26.43 4.74 -6.15
N MET A 21 26.48 5.35 -4.96
CA MET A 21 25.44 5.12 -3.96
C MET A 21 24.15 5.66 -4.59
N VAL A 22 23.48 4.83 -5.39
CA VAL A 22 22.07 5.02 -5.69
C VAL A 22 21.38 4.73 -4.36
N GLN A 23 21.27 5.76 -3.54
CA GLN A 23 20.36 5.77 -2.43
C GLN A 23 18.97 5.68 -3.07
N ALA A 24 18.41 4.47 -3.13
CA ALA A 24 17.02 4.30 -3.51
C ALA A 24 16.23 5.24 -2.61
N ALA A 25 15.62 6.27 -3.21
CA ALA A 25 14.67 7.09 -2.49
C ALA A 25 13.61 6.12 -1.96
N ASP A 26 13.42 6.12 -0.65
CA ASP A 26 12.37 5.33 -0.02
C ASP A 26 11.06 5.73 -0.68
N GLU A 27 10.49 4.83 -1.48
CA GLU A 27 9.27 5.10 -2.24
C GLU A 27 8.16 5.35 -1.22
N SER A 28 7.55 6.54 -1.25
CA SER A 28 6.43 6.86 -0.35
C SER A 28 5.37 5.78 -0.47
N VAL A 29 4.71 5.43 0.64
CA VAL A 29 3.63 4.43 0.64
C VAL A 29 2.59 4.73 -0.44
N GLY A 30 2.28 6.01 -0.66
CA GLY A 30 1.33 6.40 -1.71
C GLY A 30 1.75 6.08 -3.14
N GLN A 31 3.04 6.05 -3.44
CA GLN A 31 3.55 5.58 -4.73
C GLN A 31 3.58 4.05 -4.79
N ALA A 32 4.04 3.41 -3.71
CA ALA A 32 4.20 1.96 -3.64
C ALA A 32 2.88 1.18 -3.83
N ILE A 33 1.74 1.75 -3.42
CA ILE A 33 0.43 1.09 -3.58
C ILE A 33 -0.16 1.20 -4.99
N ILE A 34 0.35 2.09 -5.86
CA ILE A 34 -0.19 2.28 -7.21
C ILE A 34 -0.10 0.96 -7.99
N GLY A 35 -1.15 0.63 -8.73
CA GLY A 35 -1.25 -0.56 -9.57
C GLY A 35 -2.45 -1.44 -9.26
N HIS A 36 -2.41 -2.66 -9.78
CA HIS A 36 -3.52 -3.60 -9.75
C HIS A 36 -3.27 -4.68 -8.70
N TRP A 37 -4.26 -4.91 -7.84
CA TRP A 37 -4.16 -5.86 -6.74
C TRP A 37 -5.30 -6.87 -6.78
N SER A 38 -5.01 -8.14 -6.56
CA SER A 38 -6.00 -9.18 -6.32
C SER A 38 -6.32 -9.25 -4.83
N ILE A 39 -7.60 -9.20 -4.49
CA ILE A 39 -8.08 -9.37 -3.12
C ILE A 39 -8.22 -10.88 -2.85
N ALA A 40 -7.49 -11.38 -1.84
CA ALA A 40 -7.63 -12.75 -1.39
C ALA A 40 -9.05 -13.01 -0.84
N PRO A 41 -9.58 -14.25 -0.97
CA PRO A 41 -10.86 -14.61 -0.35
C PRO A 41 -10.81 -14.42 1.17
N ASN A 42 -11.93 -14.02 1.77
CA ASN A 42 -12.09 -13.95 3.22
C ASN A 42 -13.52 -14.41 3.63
N GLU A 43 -13.96 -14.08 4.84
CA GLU A 43 -15.30 -14.43 5.33
C GLU A 43 -16.42 -13.79 4.51
N ALA A 44 -16.22 -12.57 4.01
CA ALA A 44 -17.23 -11.81 3.25
C ALA A 44 -17.15 -12.02 1.72
N ARG A 45 -15.96 -12.34 1.20
CA ARG A 45 -15.66 -12.28 -0.25
C ARG A 45 -15.10 -13.59 -0.79
N THR A 46 -15.45 -13.92 -2.02
CA THR A 46 -14.84 -15.05 -2.76
C THR A 46 -13.64 -14.61 -3.59
N LYS A 47 -13.63 -13.37 -4.09
CA LYS A 47 -12.53 -12.76 -4.84
C LYS A 47 -12.76 -11.25 -4.97
N GLY A 48 -11.73 -10.53 -5.39
CA GLY A 48 -11.89 -9.15 -5.84
C GLY A 48 -10.63 -8.59 -6.48
N THR A 49 -10.72 -7.35 -6.94
CA THR A 49 -9.61 -6.55 -7.43
C THR A 49 -9.72 -5.14 -6.86
N LEU A 50 -8.57 -4.59 -6.44
CA LEU A 50 -8.43 -3.20 -6.03
C LEU A 50 -7.36 -2.56 -6.90
N ILE A 51 -7.69 -1.45 -7.54
CA ILE A 51 -6.80 -0.72 -8.44
C ILE A 51 -6.55 0.64 -7.80
N PHE A 52 -5.30 1.03 -7.64
CA PHE A 52 -4.90 2.38 -7.24
C PHE A 52 -4.24 3.06 -8.44
N ASN A 53 -4.80 4.17 -8.89
CA ASN A 53 -4.30 4.93 -10.02
C ASN A 53 -3.39 6.08 -9.54
N ASP A 54 -2.42 6.45 -10.36
CA ASP A 54 -1.49 7.56 -10.12
C ASP A 54 -2.19 8.93 -9.96
N ASN A 55 -3.39 9.08 -10.50
CA ASN A 55 -4.24 10.26 -10.35
C ASN A 55 -4.98 10.35 -9.01
N GLY A 56 -4.70 9.46 -8.05
CA GLY A 56 -5.32 9.47 -6.72
C GLY A 56 -6.74 8.90 -6.67
N THR A 57 -7.12 8.09 -7.66
CA THR A 57 -8.40 7.36 -7.69
C THR A 57 -8.22 5.87 -7.51
N TYR A 58 -9.27 5.20 -7.03
CA TYR A 58 -9.32 3.75 -6.93
C TYR A 58 -10.54 3.18 -7.66
N GLU A 59 -10.42 1.91 -8.03
CA GLU A 59 -11.54 1.07 -8.40
C GLU A 59 -11.49 -0.23 -7.59
N ARG A 60 -12.60 -0.58 -6.95
CA ARG A 60 -12.75 -1.79 -6.14
C ARG A 60 -13.88 -2.63 -6.73
N ILE A 61 -13.55 -3.84 -7.16
CA ILE A 61 -14.50 -4.80 -7.72
C ILE A 61 -14.45 -6.07 -6.87
N GLU A 62 -15.58 -6.49 -6.32
CA GLU A 62 -15.63 -7.58 -5.36
C GLU A 62 -16.78 -8.53 -5.68
N THR A 63 -16.56 -9.81 -5.38
CA THR A 63 -17.60 -10.84 -5.45
C THR A 63 -17.85 -11.38 -4.05
N GLY A 64 -19.09 -11.25 -3.57
CA GLY A 64 -19.55 -11.78 -2.29
C GLY A 64 -19.68 -13.31 -2.27
N LYS A 65 -19.98 -13.87 -1.10
CA LYS A 65 -20.29 -15.31 -0.93
C LYS A 65 -21.62 -15.71 -1.56
N ASP A 66 -22.52 -14.76 -1.75
CA ASP A 66 -23.78 -14.89 -2.46
C ASP A 66 -23.62 -14.85 -4.00
N ASN A 67 -22.38 -14.76 -4.50
CA ASN A 67 -22.03 -14.53 -5.91
C ASN A 67 -22.47 -13.16 -6.45
N GLY A 68 -22.92 -12.24 -5.60
CA GLY A 68 -23.16 -10.85 -5.98
C GLY A 68 -21.85 -10.15 -6.32
N SER A 69 -21.84 -9.38 -7.41
CA SER A 69 -20.68 -8.57 -7.81
C SER A 69 -20.99 -7.09 -7.66
N TYR A 70 -20.09 -6.35 -7.04
CA TYR A 70 -20.23 -4.91 -6.83
C TYR A 70 -18.94 -4.20 -7.21
N SER A 71 -19.08 -3.00 -7.80
CA SER A 71 -17.97 -2.12 -8.16
C SER A 71 -18.18 -0.76 -7.53
N VAL A 72 -17.14 -0.23 -6.89
CA VAL A 72 -17.11 1.10 -6.30
C VAL A 72 -15.84 1.79 -6.77
N LYS A 73 -15.98 3.06 -7.15
CA LYS A 73 -14.87 3.91 -7.58
C LYS A 73 -14.93 5.26 -6.89
N GLY A 74 -13.78 5.89 -6.74
CA GLY A 74 -13.69 7.22 -6.17
C GLY A 74 -12.24 7.63 -5.89
N PRO A 75 -12.02 8.78 -5.27
CA PRO A 75 -10.71 9.19 -4.82
C PRO A 75 -10.28 8.41 -3.57
N TYR A 76 -8.98 8.30 -3.37
CA TYR A 76 -8.41 7.83 -2.11
C TYR A 76 -7.49 8.89 -1.48
N LYS A 77 -7.30 8.82 -0.17
CA LYS A 77 -6.32 9.63 0.58
C LYS A 77 -5.45 8.73 1.43
N ILE A 78 -4.16 9.05 1.51
CA ILE A 78 -3.19 8.37 2.38
C ILE A 78 -2.63 9.39 3.35
N ASN A 79 -2.51 8.99 4.61
CA ASN A 79 -1.81 9.76 5.63
C ASN A 79 -0.64 8.94 6.19
N GLU A 80 0.54 9.17 5.64
CA GLU A 80 1.80 8.52 6.03
C GLU A 80 2.33 8.99 7.38
N LYS A 81 1.83 10.13 7.88
CA LYS A 81 2.20 10.66 9.20
C LYS A 81 1.48 9.96 10.35
N GLN A 82 0.41 9.23 10.05
CA GLN A 82 -0.28 8.40 11.03
C GLN A 82 0.36 7.02 11.09
N HIS A 83 0.45 6.45 12.30
CA HIS A 83 0.93 5.10 12.51
C HIS A 83 -0.12 4.26 13.25
N PRO A 84 -0.61 3.15 12.66
CA PRO A 84 -0.33 2.65 11.30
C PRO A 84 -0.75 3.62 10.18
N CYS A 85 -0.15 3.49 8.99
CA CYS A 85 -0.45 4.38 7.85
C CYS A 85 -1.92 4.32 7.50
N ALA A 86 -2.59 5.47 7.45
CA ALA A 86 -4.03 5.52 7.22
C ALA A 86 -4.37 5.65 5.74
N ILE A 87 -5.48 5.03 5.35
CA ILE A 87 -6.06 5.14 4.01
C ILE A 87 -7.56 5.35 4.09
N ASP A 88 -8.07 6.28 3.28
CA ASP A 88 -9.49 6.55 3.14
C ASP A 88 -9.90 6.26 1.69
N LEU A 89 -10.91 5.42 1.50
CA LEU A 89 -11.55 5.23 0.20
C LEU A 89 -12.90 5.94 0.20
N CYS A 90 -13.00 7.02 -0.56
CA CYS A 90 -14.17 7.88 -0.57
C CYS A 90 -15.10 7.52 -1.73
N VAL A 91 -16.41 7.75 -1.56
CA VAL A 91 -17.35 7.74 -2.68
C VAL A 91 -17.49 9.16 -3.19
N ASP A 92 -17.28 9.37 -4.50
CA ASP A 92 -17.29 10.66 -5.21
C ASP A 92 -16.17 11.64 -4.81
N LYS A 93 -16.13 12.11 -3.56
CA LYS A 93 -15.14 13.09 -3.07
C LYS A 93 -14.72 12.84 -1.63
N CYS A 94 -13.44 13.07 -1.33
CA CYS A 94 -12.92 12.99 0.02
C CYS A 94 -13.02 14.34 0.76
N GLY A 95 -13.64 14.36 1.94
CA GLY A 95 -13.69 15.55 2.82
C GLY A 95 -14.76 16.58 2.46
N GLY A 96 -15.73 16.20 1.61
CA GLY A 96 -16.96 16.98 1.44
C GLY A 96 -17.98 16.65 2.51
N ALA A 97 -18.91 17.56 2.80
CA ALA A 97 -20.03 17.27 3.70
C ALA A 97 -20.79 16.02 3.21
N GLY A 98 -21.03 15.08 4.11
CA GLY A 98 -21.69 13.81 3.82
C GLY A 98 -20.75 12.68 3.37
N SER A 99 -19.48 12.97 3.05
CA SER A 99 -18.51 11.93 2.66
C SER A 99 -18.12 11.03 3.84
N GLU A 100 -18.27 11.49 5.07
CA GLU A 100 -18.01 10.72 6.29
C GLU A 100 -18.89 9.46 6.41
N TRP A 101 -20.09 9.45 5.80
CA TRP A 101 -21.03 8.33 5.82
C TRP A 101 -20.75 7.27 4.74
N THR A 102 -19.95 7.62 3.74
CA THR A 102 -19.66 6.76 2.59
C THR A 102 -18.19 6.39 2.48
N THR A 103 -17.32 7.01 3.29
CA THR A 103 -15.89 6.73 3.31
C THR A 103 -15.59 5.44 4.05
N LEU A 104 -14.80 4.58 3.43
CA LEU A 104 -14.18 3.44 4.09
C LEU A 104 -12.86 3.90 4.71
N PHE A 105 -12.87 4.03 6.03
CA PHE A 105 -11.66 4.32 6.81
C PHE A 105 -10.86 3.04 7.02
N GLY A 106 -9.55 3.11 6.81
CA GLY A 106 -8.67 1.98 7.03
C GLY A 106 -7.24 2.37 7.41
N ILE A 107 -6.47 1.34 7.69
CA ILE A 107 -5.02 1.39 7.85
C ILE A 107 -4.37 0.37 6.93
N LEU A 108 -3.15 0.64 6.48
CA LEU A 108 -2.42 -0.24 5.56
C LEU A 108 -0.97 -0.46 5.98
N ARG A 109 -0.43 -1.62 5.56
CA ARG A 109 0.99 -1.94 5.65
C ARG A 109 1.41 -2.88 4.53
N PHE A 110 2.66 -2.81 4.12
CA PHE A 110 3.28 -3.87 3.34
C PHE A 110 3.76 -4.98 4.28
N LEU A 111 3.53 -6.22 3.88
CA LEU A 111 4.06 -7.41 4.52
C LEU A 111 5.40 -7.79 3.88
N ASP A 112 6.23 -8.55 4.60
CA ASP A 112 7.57 -8.97 4.14
C ASP A 112 7.55 -9.75 2.82
N ASN A 113 6.42 -10.37 2.48
CA ASN A 113 6.21 -11.11 1.24
C ASN A 113 5.74 -10.24 0.07
N GLY A 114 5.71 -8.91 0.23
CA GLY A 114 5.28 -7.96 -0.79
C GLY A 114 3.76 -7.85 -0.94
N GLN A 115 2.96 -8.51 -0.10
CA GLN A 115 1.52 -8.27 -0.06
C GLN A 115 1.22 -6.94 0.63
N LEU A 116 0.15 -6.29 0.19
CA LEU A 116 -0.43 -5.15 0.87
C LEU A 116 -1.56 -5.65 1.77
N GLU A 117 -1.50 -5.35 3.06
CA GLU A 117 -2.61 -5.57 3.98
C GLU A 117 -3.32 -4.25 4.23
N ILE A 118 -4.65 -4.24 4.07
CA ILE A 118 -5.50 -3.11 4.47
C ILE A 118 -6.55 -3.63 5.45
N GLN A 119 -6.63 -3.03 6.63
CA GLN A 119 -7.75 -3.24 7.55
C GLN A 119 -8.72 -2.08 7.40
N PHE A 120 -9.95 -2.37 6.96
CA PHE A 120 -11.03 -1.39 6.97
C PHE A 120 -11.84 -1.46 8.25
N SER A 121 -12.45 -0.33 8.59
CA SER A 121 -13.42 -0.19 9.66
C SER A 121 -14.65 -1.08 9.45
N SER A 122 -15.16 -1.64 10.54
CA SER A 122 -16.46 -2.30 10.61
C SER A 122 -17.56 -1.42 11.24
N ASN A 123 -17.19 -0.29 11.84
CA ASN A 123 -18.05 0.55 12.68
C ASN A 123 -17.94 2.06 12.35
N SER A 124 -17.40 2.39 11.18
CA SER A 124 -17.11 3.75 10.75
C SER A 124 -16.02 4.50 11.56
N GLU A 125 -15.32 3.81 12.46
CA GLU A 125 -14.13 4.33 13.14
C GLU A 125 -12.86 3.75 12.53
N ARG A 126 -11.83 4.58 12.35
CA ARG A 126 -10.55 4.11 11.78
C ARG A 126 -9.93 3.04 12.70
N PRO A 127 -9.54 1.87 12.18
CA PRO A 127 -8.84 0.86 12.97
C PRO A 127 -7.51 1.40 13.52
N GLU A 128 -7.20 1.10 14.78
CA GLU A 128 -5.95 1.52 15.42
C GLU A 128 -4.81 0.51 15.24
N ALA A 129 -5.15 -0.75 14.95
CA ALA A 129 -4.21 -1.85 14.77
C ALA A 129 -4.74 -2.91 13.80
N PHE A 130 -3.83 -3.71 13.25
CA PHE A 130 -4.19 -4.89 12.46
C PHE A 130 -4.66 -6.02 13.39
N PRO A 131 -5.68 -6.79 13.01
CA PRO A 131 -6.13 -7.91 13.81
C PRO A 131 -5.07 -9.02 13.83
N GLN A 132 -5.08 -9.85 14.88
CA GLN A 132 -4.16 -11.01 14.97
C GLN A 132 -4.42 -12.05 13.87
N LYS A 133 -5.66 -12.12 13.38
CA LYS A 133 -6.10 -12.98 12.29
C LYS A 133 -6.96 -12.16 11.33
N PRO A 134 -6.80 -12.32 10.00
CA PRO A 134 -7.65 -11.63 9.03
C PRO A 134 -9.14 -11.90 9.28
N ASP A 135 -9.94 -10.84 9.28
CA ASP A 135 -11.39 -10.87 9.44
C ASP A 135 -12.12 -10.38 8.17
N LEU A 136 -13.42 -10.12 8.28
CA LEU A 136 -14.25 -9.60 7.18
C LEU A 136 -13.77 -8.24 6.64
N GLY A 137 -13.16 -7.41 7.49
CA GLY A 137 -12.62 -6.09 7.15
C GLY A 137 -11.18 -6.12 6.64
N THR A 138 -10.46 -7.24 6.81
CA THR A 138 -9.10 -7.40 6.30
C THR A 138 -9.07 -7.69 4.80
N TYR A 139 -8.21 -6.97 4.10
CA TYR A 139 -7.87 -7.16 2.70
C TYR A 139 -6.41 -7.57 2.62
N LEU A 140 -6.16 -8.81 2.19
CA LEU A 140 -4.82 -9.25 1.79
C LEU A 140 -4.73 -9.15 0.27
N LEU A 141 -3.82 -8.30 -0.19
CA LEU A 141 -3.71 -7.89 -1.57
C LEU A 141 -2.40 -8.41 -2.17
N THR A 142 -2.51 -9.11 -3.30
CA THR A 142 -1.34 -9.56 -4.07
C THR A 142 -1.28 -8.80 -5.39
N ARG A 143 -0.11 -8.28 -5.74
CA ARG A 143 0.06 -7.52 -6.98
C ARG A 143 -0.27 -8.40 -8.19
N LYS A 144 -1.10 -7.89 -9.10
CA LYS A 144 -1.39 -8.55 -10.38
C LYS A 144 -0.26 -8.21 -11.33
N ALA A 145 0.29 -9.24 -11.97
CA ALA A 145 1.13 -9.03 -13.14
C ALA A 145 0.26 -8.36 -14.21
N VAL A 146 0.60 -7.12 -14.58
CA VAL A 146 0.04 -6.50 -15.78
C VAL A 146 0.66 -7.25 -16.95
N LYS A 147 -0.15 -8.00 -17.69
CA LYS A 147 0.30 -8.53 -18.98
C LYS A 147 0.27 -7.35 -19.95
N GLU A 148 1.45 -6.91 -20.37
CA GLU A 148 1.62 -5.98 -21.50
C GLU A 148 1.11 -6.61 -22.81
#